data_AF-A0A840CX91-F1
#
_entry.id   AF-A0A840CX91-F1
#
_cell.length_a   1.000
_cell.length_b   1.000
_cell.length_c   1.000
_cell.angle_alpha   90.00
_cell.angle_beta   90.00
_cell.angle_gamma   90.00
#
_symmetry.space_group_name_H-M   'P 1'
#
loop_
_entity.id
_entity.type
_entity.pdbx_description
1 polymer ?
#
loop_
_entity_poly.entity_id
_entity_poly.type
_entity_poly.pdbx_seq_one_letter_code
_entity_poly.pdbx_strand_id
1 'polypeptide(L)'
;MVIDMSLSCIVIDQDGNDLLNPDTEGAIDTSKIEKYYLRNGEFIKFYYNNLDSPKGYRVSKHELDDDHEYICGFGLSPYEEYEGNKTLTIIKWNENESDTIVIDVYKNGGIVQASNIHINGSKNIDWIAPATFKLVKERKKE
;
A
#
# COMPACT_ATOMS: atom_id res chain seq x y z
N MET A 1 -1.97 -3.92 21.62
CA MET A 1 -0.87 -3.05 21.17
C MET A 1 -1.18 -2.69 19.74
N VAL A 2 -1.40 -1.40 19.45
CA VAL A 2 -1.70 -0.94 18.08
C VAL A 2 -0.36 -0.53 17.47
N ILE A 3 -0.02 -1.15 16.36
CA ILE A 3 1.16 -0.78 15.59
C ILE A 3 0.67 0.26 14.57
N ASP A 4 1.08 1.52 14.74
CA ASP A 4 0.78 2.57 13.77
C ASP A 4 1.91 2.62 12.73
N MET A 5 1.69 1.95 11.60
CA MET A 5 2.62 1.88 10.48
C MET A 5 1.89 2.34 9.23
N SER A 6 2.50 3.25 8.50
CA SER A 6 2.01 3.71 7.20
C SER A 6 3.12 3.64 6.16
N LEU A 7 2.74 3.30 4.93
CA LEU A 7 3.58 3.45 3.75
C LEU A 7 2.82 4.23 2.71
N SER A 8 3.55 4.78 1.75
CA SER A 8 2.98 5.44 0.59
C SER A 8 3.64 4.93 -0.69
N CYS A 9 2.95 5.07 -1.82
CA CYS A 9 3.55 4.85 -3.12
C CYS A 9 3.03 5.79 -4.19
N ILE A 10 3.90 6.07 -5.15
CA ILE A 10 3.44 6.45 -6.50
C ILE A 10 3.18 5.16 -7.28
N VAL A 11 2.23 5.20 -8.20
CA VAL A 11 1.90 4.05 -9.04
C VAL A 11 2.07 4.46 -10.48
N ILE A 12 2.93 3.76 -11.20
CA ILE A 12 3.29 4.11 -12.56
C ILE A 12 3.15 2.93 -13.49
N ASP A 13 2.99 3.19 -14.78
CA ASP A 13 3.15 2.14 -15.80
C ASP A 13 4.62 1.93 -16.20
N GLN A 14 4.82 0.97 -17.11
CA GLN A 14 6.15 0.62 -17.65
C GLN A 14 6.82 1.77 -18.43
N ASP A 15 6.04 2.75 -18.90
CA ASP A 15 6.52 3.91 -19.64
C ASP A 15 6.79 5.11 -18.71
N GLY A 16 6.49 4.99 -17.41
CA GLY A 16 6.71 6.04 -16.41
C GLY A 16 5.52 6.97 -16.16
N ASN A 17 4.33 6.67 -16.69
CA ASN A 17 3.18 7.56 -16.51
C ASN A 17 2.50 7.33 -15.16
N ASP A 18 2.11 8.40 -14.47
CA ASP A 18 1.39 8.36 -13.19
C ASP A 18 -0.03 7.79 -13.36
N LEU A 19 -0.24 6.58 -12.87
CA LEU A 19 -1.54 5.89 -12.93
C LEU A 19 -2.52 6.32 -11.84
N LEU A 20 -2.09 7.13 -10.86
CA LEU A 20 -2.99 7.76 -9.88
C LEU A 20 -3.54 9.09 -10.39
N ASN A 21 -2.93 9.68 -11.41
CA ASN A 21 -3.47 10.85 -12.10
C ASN A 21 -4.70 10.44 -12.95
N PRO A 22 -5.90 10.99 -12.70
CA PRO A 22 -7.10 10.65 -13.46
C PRO A 22 -7.04 11.05 -14.94
N ASP A 23 -6.12 11.95 -15.33
CA ASP A 23 -5.94 12.38 -16.71
C ASP A 23 -5.03 11.45 -17.53
N THR A 24 -4.36 10.48 -16.88
CA THR A 24 -3.53 9.48 -17.55
C THR A 24 -4.39 8.40 -18.21
N GLU A 25 -4.05 8.04 -19.45
CA GLU A 25 -4.70 6.92 -20.14
C GLU A 25 -4.50 5.61 -19.36
N GLY A 26 -5.60 4.90 -19.08
CA GLY A 26 -5.56 3.69 -18.26
C GLY A 26 -5.36 3.93 -16.76
N ALA A 27 -5.60 5.16 -16.28
CA ALA A 27 -5.53 5.51 -14.86
C ALA A 27 -6.35 4.55 -13.97
N ILE A 28 -5.85 4.34 -12.76
CA ILE A 28 -6.53 3.57 -11.74
C ILE A 28 -7.75 4.34 -11.27
N ASP A 29 -8.91 3.70 -11.36
CA ASP A 29 -10.12 4.16 -10.69
C ASP A 29 -9.94 4.05 -9.18
N THR A 30 -9.48 5.14 -8.56
CA THR A 30 -9.19 5.19 -7.13
C THR A 30 -10.41 4.91 -6.26
N SER A 31 -11.64 4.98 -6.80
CA SER A 31 -12.86 4.63 -6.08
C SER A 31 -13.01 3.11 -5.85
N LYS A 32 -12.36 2.29 -6.69
CA LYS A 32 -12.37 0.82 -6.65
C LYS A 32 -11.28 0.22 -5.77
N ILE A 33 -10.37 1.04 -5.24
CA ILE A 33 -9.31 0.54 -4.35
C ILE A 33 -9.94 -0.01 -3.07
N GLU A 34 -9.51 -1.21 -2.70
CA GLU A 34 -9.88 -1.90 -1.47
C GLU A 34 -8.62 -2.31 -0.71
N LYS A 35 -8.68 -2.25 0.62
CA LYS A 35 -7.60 -2.70 1.49
C LYS A 35 -8.09 -3.87 2.34
N TYR A 36 -7.23 -4.88 2.50
CA TYR A 36 -7.54 -6.05 3.33
C TYR A 36 -6.41 -6.36 4.30
N TYR A 37 -6.77 -6.91 5.45
CA TYR A 37 -5.86 -7.45 6.46
C TYR A 37 -6.15 -8.92 6.70
N LEU A 38 -5.12 -9.69 7.02
CA LEU A 38 -5.29 -11.03 7.58
C LEU A 38 -5.61 -10.92 9.08
N ARG A 39 -6.78 -11.42 9.50
CA ARG A 39 -7.20 -11.44 10.90
C ARG A 39 -8.06 -12.66 11.20
N ASN A 40 -7.75 -13.35 12.29
CA ASN A 40 -8.28 -14.66 12.65
C ASN A 40 -8.26 -15.69 11.50
N GLY A 41 -7.20 -15.66 10.67
CA GLY A 41 -7.06 -16.56 9.52
C GLY A 41 -7.92 -16.20 8.30
N GLU A 42 -8.64 -15.06 8.31
CA GLU A 42 -9.46 -14.59 7.20
C GLU A 42 -9.01 -13.22 6.69
N PHE A 43 -9.24 -12.94 5.40
CA PHE A 43 -9.00 -11.62 4.83
C PHE A 43 -10.19 -10.70 5.05
N ILE A 44 -10.02 -9.71 5.93
CA ILE A 44 -11.07 -8.75 6.27
C ILE A 44 -10.83 -7.45 5.52
N LYS A 45 -11.85 -6.99 4.78
CA LYS A 45 -11.85 -5.68 4.12
C LYS A 45 -11.82 -4.58 5.19
N PHE A 46 -10.87 -3.65 5.06
CA PHE A 46 -10.82 -2.48 5.91
C PHE A 46 -11.89 -1.49 5.49
N TYR A 47 -12.86 -1.26 6.39
CA TYR A 47 -13.85 -0.21 6.23
C TYR A 47 -14.37 0.25 7.59
N TYR A 48 -14.12 1.51 7.93
CA TYR A 48 -14.59 2.13 9.17
C TYR A 48 -15.10 3.55 8.88
N ASN A 49 -16.42 3.70 8.79
CA ASN A 49 -17.07 4.96 8.39
C ASN A 49 -16.78 6.15 9.32
N ASN A 50 -16.32 5.89 10.54
CA ASN A 50 -16.03 6.87 11.58
C ASN A 50 -14.56 7.35 11.57
N LEU A 51 -13.74 6.93 10.61
CA LEU A 51 -12.36 7.38 10.44
C LEU A 51 -12.25 8.46 9.37
N ASP A 52 -11.22 9.32 9.46
CA ASP A 52 -10.89 10.33 8.44
C ASP A 52 -10.60 9.71 7.07
N SER A 53 -10.06 8.49 7.05
CA SER A 53 -9.94 7.65 5.86
C SER A 53 -10.71 6.34 6.07
N PRO A 54 -12.00 6.28 5.68
CA PRO A 54 -12.84 5.11 5.94
C PRO A 54 -12.34 3.84 5.27
N LYS A 55 -11.72 3.95 4.09
CA LYS A 55 -11.14 2.82 3.35
C LYS A 55 -9.68 2.54 3.74
N GLY A 56 -9.10 3.37 4.61
CA GLY A 56 -7.75 3.20 5.14
C GLY A 56 -6.62 3.45 4.13
N TYR A 57 -6.93 4.13 3.02
CA TYR A 57 -5.97 4.70 2.09
C TYR A 57 -6.37 6.14 1.75
N ARG A 58 -5.43 6.92 1.24
CA ARG A 58 -5.66 8.27 0.74
C ARG A 58 -4.83 8.48 -0.51
N VAL A 59 -5.48 8.89 -1.59
CA VAL A 59 -4.82 9.42 -2.78
C VAL A 59 -4.86 10.94 -2.70
N SER A 60 -3.72 11.59 -2.90
CA SER A 60 -3.60 13.05 -2.87
C SER A 60 -2.48 13.52 -3.77
N LYS A 61 -2.58 14.78 -4.22
CA LYS A 61 -1.46 15.44 -4.88
C LYS A 61 -0.26 15.57 -3.94
N HIS A 62 0.95 15.48 -4.47
CA HIS A 62 2.20 15.69 -3.73
C HIS A 62 3.25 16.41 -4.58
N GLU A 63 4.30 16.89 -3.92
CA GLU A 63 5.43 17.61 -4.53
C GLU A 63 6.76 16.88 -4.28
N LEU A 64 6.72 15.54 -4.13
CA LEU A 64 7.94 14.74 -3.85
C LEU A 64 8.72 14.43 -5.13
N ASP A 65 8.07 14.50 -6.28
CA ASP A 65 8.61 14.17 -7.58
C ASP A 65 8.04 15.17 -8.59
N ASP A 66 8.88 15.74 -9.44
CA ASP A 66 8.46 16.68 -10.48
C ASP A 66 7.70 15.96 -11.61
N ASP A 67 7.88 14.65 -11.75
CA ASP A 67 7.28 13.82 -12.81
C ASP A 67 5.97 13.12 -12.37
N HIS A 68 5.68 13.06 -11.07
CA HIS A 68 4.50 12.36 -10.52
C HIS A 68 3.72 13.25 -9.56
N GLU A 69 2.47 13.52 -9.91
CA GLU A 69 1.64 14.47 -9.16
C GLU A 69 0.90 13.80 -8.00
N TYR A 70 0.64 12.48 -8.07
CA TYR A 70 -0.21 11.79 -7.09
C TYR A 70 0.48 10.67 -6.33
N ILE A 71 0.17 10.59 -5.03
CA ILE A 71 0.65 9.55 -4.12
C ILE A 71 -0.53 8.86 -3.43
N CYS A 72 -0.41 7.56 -3.21
CA CYS A 72 -1.33 6.75 -2.43
C CYS A 72 -0.69 6.37 -1.10
N GLY A 73 -1.19 6.90 0.02
CA GLY A 73 -0.80 6.51 1.37
C GLY A 73 -1.77 5.49 1.96
N PHE A 74 -1.28 4.51 2.70
CA PHE A 74 -2.09 3.48 3.35
C PHE A 74 -1.54 3.09 4.73
N GLY A 75 -2.47 2.91 5.68
CA GLY A 75 -2.19 2.31 6.98
C GLY A 75 -2.06 0.79 6.87
N LEU A 76 -1.03 0.23 7.48
CA LEU A 76 -0.66 -1.17 7.39
C LEU A 76 -1.40 -2.00 8.46
N SER A 77 -1.50 -3.31 8.22
CA SER A 77 -2.10 -4.23 9.16
C SER A 77 -1.36 -4.18 10.51
N PRO A 78 -2.08 -4.01 11.64
CA PRO A 78 -1.50 -4.14 12.97
C PRO A 78 -1.46 -5.61 13.45
N TYR A 79 -1.93 -6.55 12.64
CA TYR A 79 -2.12 -7.95 13.05
C TYR A 79 -0.95 -8.83 12.56
N GLU A 80 -0.20 -9.38 13.52
CA GLU A 80 0.90 -10.32 13.28
C GLU A 80 0.38 -11.74 13.13
N GLU A 81 -0.39 -11.96 12.07
CA GLU A 81 -1.01 -13.26 11.78
C GLU A 81 -0.43 -13.92 10.53
N TYR A 82 0.50 -13.25 9.85
CA TYR A 82 1.15 -13.78 8.67
C TYR A 82 2.50 -14.40 9.05
N GLU A 83 2.66 -15.70 8.80
CA GLU A 83 3.95 -16.42 8.95
C GLU A 83 4.74 -16.10 10.23
N GLY A 84 4.08 -16.17 11.39
CA GLY A 84 4.72 -15.89 12.69
C GLY A 84 4.62 -14.41 13.06
N ASN A 85 5.73 -13.69 13.05
CA ASN A 85 5.81 -12.30 13.52
C ASN A 85 5.64 -11.27 12.39
N LYS A 86 4.94 -11.61 11.30
CA LYS A 86 4.75 -10.69 10.18
C LYS A 86 3.32 -10.22 10.07
N THR A 87 3.17 -9.02 9.54
CA THR A 87 1.88 -8.47 9.13
C THR A 87 1.72 -8.60 7.63
N LEU A 88 0.48 -8.78 7.17
CA LEU A 88 0.13 -8.76 5.75
C LEU A 88 -0.95 -7.72 5.51
N THR A 89 -0.67 -6.81 4.59
CA THR A 89 -1.64 -5.89 4.00
C THR A 89 -1.78 -6.19 2.52
N ILE A 90 -3.02 -6.26 2.04
CA ILE A 90 -3.31 -6.40 0.61
C ILE A 90 -3.96 -5.11 0.14
N ILE A 91 -3.41 -4.52 -0.92
CA ILE A 91 -4.00 -3.41 -1.64
C ILE A 91 -4.55 -3.96 -2.95
N LYS A 92 -5.87 -4.03 -3.07
CA LYS A 92 -6.55 -4.45 -4.29
C LYS A 92 -6.92 -3.20 -5.06
N TRP A 93 -6.29 -3.00 -6.22
CA TRP A 93 -6.48 -1.81 -7.05
C TRP A 93 -7.74 -1.93 -7.91
N ASN A 94 -8.07 -3.14 -8.33
CA ASN A 94 -9.27 -3.48 -9.09
C ASN A 94 -9.59 -4.98 -8.90
N GLU A 95 -10.63 -5.48 -9.57
CA GLU A 95 -11.06 -6.89 -9.45
C GLU A 95 -9.97 -7.91 -9.76
N ASN A 96 -9.03 -7.56 -10.64
CA ASN A 96 -8.04 -8.49 -11.19
C ASN A 96 -6.61 -8.21 -10.71
N GLU A 97 -6.41 -7.21 -9.86
CA GLU A 97 -5.07 -6.74 -9.53
C GLU A 97 -4.96 -6.33 -8.06
N SER A 98 -3.93 -6.86 -7.42
CA SER A 98 -3.61 -6.57 -6.03
C SER A 98 -2.12 -6.68 -5.78
N ASP A 99 -1.64 -5.90 -4.83
CA ASP A 99 -0.28 -6.00 -4.30
C ASP A 99 -0.30 -6.40 -2.83
N THR A 100 0.74 -7.11 -2.43
CA THR A 100 0.93 -7.54 -1.04
C THR A 100 2.07 -6.78 -0.40
N ILE A 101 1.87 -6.35 0.83
CA ILE A 101 2.88 -5.73 1.67
C ILE A 101 3.03 -6.59 2.90
N VAL A 102 4.19 -7.22 3.03
CA VAL A 102 4.55 -8.05 4.18
C VAL A 102 5.64 -7.34 4.96
N ILE A 103 5.48 -7.27 6.28
CA ILE A 103 6.42 -6.57 7.16
C ILE A 103 6.75 -7.46 8.32
N ASP A 104 8.04 -7.67 8.56
CA ASP A 104 8.51 -8.31 9.78
C ASP A 104 8.33 -7.33 10.95
N VAL A 105 7.73 -7.81 12.03
CA VAL A 105 7.57 -7.02 13.24
C VAL A 105 8.61 -7.46 14.25
N TYR A 106 9.48 -6.53 14.63
CA TYR A 106 10.41 -6.75 15.73
C TYR A 106 9.84 -6.14 17.01
N LYS A 107 9.76 -6.97 18.05
CA LYS A 107 9.33 -6.56 19.40
C LYS A 107 10.48 -6.70 20.35
N ASN A 108 10.83 -5.61 21.04
CA ASN A 108 11.79 -5.64 22.14
C ASN A 108 11.30 -4.76 23.30
N GLY A 109 10.92 -5.40 24.39
CA GLY A 109 10.26 -4.73 25.51
C GLY A 109 8.95 -4.07 25.08
N GLY A 110 8.83 -2.76 25.31
CA GLY A 110 7.66 -1.96 24.90
C GLY A 110 7.73 -1.39 23.47
N ILE A 111 8.81 -1.66 22.72
CA ILE A 111 9.02 -1.13 21.37
C ILE A 111 8.54 -2.15 20.36
N VAL A 112 7.76 -1.68 19.39
CA VAL A 112 7.43 -2.40 18.17
C VAL A 112 7.99 -1.64 16.99
N GLN A 113 8.82 -2.31 16.19
CA GLN A 113 9.46 -1.71 15.03
C GLN A 113 9.16 -2.55 13.79
N ALA A 114 8.75 -1.85 12.73
CA ALA A 114 8.72 -2.41 11.37
C ALA A 114 10.15 -2.69 10.91
N SER A 115 10.44 -3.90 10.46
CA SER A 115 11.66 -4.23 9.76
C SER A 115 11.34 -5.06 8.52
N ASN A 116 12.27 -5.13 7.57
CA ASN A 116 12.17 -5.97 6.36
C ASN A 116 10.81 -5.87 5.66
N ILE A 117 10.59 -4.77 4.95
CA ILE A 117 9.38 -4.61 4.13
C ILE A 117 9.57 -5.41 2.84
N HIS A 118 8.56 -6.19 2.48
CA HIS A 118 8.47 -6.91 1.22
C HIS A 118 7.23 -6.44 0.47
N ILE A 119 7.38 -6.19 -0.82
CA ILE A 119 6.28 -5.82 -1.72
C ILE A 119 6.21 -6.88 -2.81
N ASN A 120 5.06 -7.55 -2.92
CA ASN A 120 4.87 -8.69 -3.84
C ASN A 120 5.94 -9.78 -3.69
N GLY A 121 6.37 -10.04 -2.46
CA GLY A 121 7.45 -10.98 -2.14
C GLY A 121 8.86 -10.45 -2.39
N SER A 122 9.04 -9.31 -3.06
CA SER A 122 10.35 -8.69 -3.32
C SER A 122 10.82 -7.81 -2.16
N LYS A 123 12.12 -7.90 -1.83
CA LYS A 123 12.82 -6.95 -0.93
C LYS A 123 13.47 -5.79 -1.68
N ASN A 124 13.61 -5.91 -3.00
CA ASN A 124 14.22 -4.89 -3.85
C ASN A 124 13.15 -3.87 -4.19
N ILE A 125 12.93 -2.94 -3.26
CA ILE A 125 11.92 -1.89 -3.37
C ILE A 125 12.59 -0.63 -3.88
N ASP A 126 11.99 0.00 -4.88
CA ASP A 126 12.44 1.28 -5.42
C ASP A 126 11.92 2.42 -4.51
N TRP A 127 12.73 2.79 -3.51
CA TRP A 127 12.40 3.84 -2.54
C TRP A 127 12.71 5.21 -3.12
N ILE A 128 11.74 6.12 -3.10
CA ILE A 128 11.89 7.50 -3.58
C ILE A 128 11.91 8.53 -2.43
N ALA A 129 11.39 8.16 -1.27
CA ALA A 129 11.46 8.96 -0.04
C ALA A 129 11.29 8.03 1.19
N PRO A 130 11.52 8.51 2.43
CA PRO A 130 11.25 7.71 3.62
C PRO A 130 9.80 7.20 3.63
N ALA A 131 9.63 5.87 3.76
CA ALA A 131 8.33 5.19 3.73
C ALA A 131 7.53 5.36 2.42
N THR A 132 8.16 5.82 1.34
CA THR A 132 7.53 6.01 0.03
C THR A 132 8.31 5.30 -1.07
N PHE A 133 7.61 4.49 -1.84
CA PHE A 133 8.20 3.69 -2.93
C PHE A 133 7.47 3.87 -4.25
N LYS A 134 8.12 3.42 -5.33
CA LYS A 134 7.53 3.35 -6.66
C LYS A 134 6.96 1.96 -6.92
N LEU A 135 5.70 1.91 -7.36
CA LEU A 135 5.03 0.68 -7.75
C LEU A 135 4.78 0.69 -9.26
N VAL A 136 5.43 -0.22 -9.98
CA VAL A 136 5.26 -0.36 -11.43
C VAL A 136 4.16 -1.37 -11.72
N LYS A 137 3.23 -1.00 -12.59
CA LYS A 137 2.11 -1.83 -13.05
C LYS A 137 2.16 -2.00 -14.57
N GLU A 138 1.65 -3.13 -15.05
CA GLU A 138 1.48 -3.32 -16.48
C GLU A 138 0.30 -2.47 -16.96
N ARG A 139 0.53 -1.62 -17.97
CA ARG A 139 -0.55 -0.89 -18.63
C ARG A 139 -1.47 -1.89 -19.31
N LYS A 140 -2.75 -1.94 -18.92
CA LYS A 140 -3.75 -2.72 -19.63
C LYS A 140 -4.01 -2.04 -20.97
N LYS A 141 -3.69 -2.72 -22.07
CA LYS A 141 -4.16 -2.32 -23.40
C LYS A 141 -5.66 -2.60 -23.44
N GLU A 142 -6.46 -1.56 -23.72
CA GLU A 142 -7.88 -1.71 -24.03
C GLU A 142 -8.12 -2.62 -25.24
#